data_AF-A0A2V9P2E6-F1
#
_entry.id   AF-A0A2V9P2E6-F1
#
_cell.length_a   1.000
_cell.length_b   1.000
_cell.length_c   1.000
_cell.angle_alpha   90.00
_cell.angle_beta   90.00
_cell.angle_gamma   90.00
#
_symmetry.space_group_name_H-M   'P 1'
#
loop_
_entity.id
_entity.type
_entity.pdbx_description
1 polymer ?
#
loop_
_entity_poly.entity_id
_entity_poly.type
_entity_poly.pdbx_seq_one_letter_code
_entity_poly.pdbx_strand_id
1 'polypeptide(L)'
;FRDDHAEIVKHNALGYGREDKDKPFRLSVTNFDTVGATSLHTTVEDLQLWDENFYHPRLGGPAFLHQMLDRGKLNNGEQLDY
;
A
#
# COMPACT_ATOMS: atom_id res chain seq x y z
N PHE A 1 -5.17 9.48 -1.64
CA PHE A 1 -4.70 8.81 -2.86
C PHE A 1 -4.35 9.89 -3.87
N ARG A 2 -3.36 9.64 -4.72
CA ARG A 2 -3.03 10.51 -5.84
C ARG A 2 -3.70 9.98 -7.10
N ASP A 3 -4.50 10.80 -7.76
CA ASP A 3 -5.18 10.50 -9.02
C ASP A 3 -4.75 11.43 -10.16
N ASP A 4 -3.92 12.44 -9.87
CA ASP A 4 -3.22 13.29 -10.84
C ASP A 4 -1.70 13.22 -10.61
N HIS A 5 -0.96 12.67 -11.58
CA HIS A 5 0.49 12.54 -11.46
C HIS A 5 1.26 13.86 -11.53
N ALA A 6 0.61 14.98 -11.82
CA ALA A 6 1.18 16.32 -11.76
C ALA A 6 0.96 17.02 -10.41
N GLU A 7 0.12 16.46 -9.53
CA GLU A 7 -0.15 17.06 -8.21
C GLU A 7 1.12 17.14 -7.36
N ILE A 8 1.32 18.30 -6.72
CA ILE A 8 2.37 18.53 -5.74
C ILE A 8 1.90 18.02 -4.38
N VAL A 9 2.43 16.88 -3.97
CA VAL A 9 2.27 16.35 -2.61
C VAL A 9 3.40 16.89 -1.73
N LYS A 10 3.07 17.71 -0.74
CA LYS A 10 4.06 18.25 0.21
C LYS A 10 4.70 17.12 1.00
N HIS A 11 6.01 17.25 1.28
CA HIS A 11 6.81 16.25 2.00
C HIS A 11 6.87 14.87 1.34
N ASN A 12 6.59 14.77 0.04
CA ASN A 12 6.71 13.51 -0.69
C ASN A 12 8.19 13.16 -0.91
N ALA A 13 8.55 11.91 -0.60
CA ALA A 13 9.87 11.39 -0.92
C ALA A 13 9.99 11.11 -2.42
N LEU A 14 11.19 11.31 -2.98
CA LEU A 14 11.47 10.98 -4.37
C LEU A 14 11.74 9.47 -4.48
N GLY A 15 10.97 8.79 -5.35
CA GLY A 15 11.27 7.42 -5.75
C GLY A 15 12.57 7.35 -6.56
N TYR A 16 13.44 6.40 -6.24
CA TYR A 16 14.70 6.19 -6.95
C TYR A 16 14.99 4.71 -7.10
N GLY A 17 15.73 4.36 -8.15
CA GLY A 17 16.14 3.00 -8.44
C GLY A 17 17.49 2.96 -9.12
N ARG A 18 18.10 1.77 -9.14
CA ARG A 18 19.28 1.48 -9.96
C ARG A 18 19.07 0.13 -10.64
N GLU A 19 19.45 0.04 -11.91
CA GLU A 19 19.34 -1.21 -12.67
C GLU A 19 20.30 -2.27 -12.13
N ASP A 20 21.52 -1.87 -11.74
CA ASP A 20 22.59 -2.75 -11.26
C ASP A 20 23.35 -2.11 -10.10
N LYS A 21 24.11 -2.91 -9.34
CA LYS A 21 24.89 -2.44 -8.18
C LYS A 21 25.93 -1.37 -8.52
N ASP A 22 26.52 -1.44 -9.72
CA ASP A 22 27.60 -0.56 -10.18
C ASP A 22 27.10 0.70 -10.90
N LYS A 23 25.78 0.82 -11.11
CA LYS A 23 25.16 1.99 -11.76
C LYS A 23 24.71 3.03 -10.72
N PRO A 24 24.75 4.33 -11.05
CA PRO A 24 24.23 5.36 -10.18
C PRO A 24 22.70 5.24 -10.03
N PHE A 25 22.18 5.73 -8.91
CA PHE A 25 20.74 5.86 -8.74
C PHE A 25 20.17 6.88 -9.73
N ARG A 26 18.98 6.58 -10.22
CA ARG A 26 18.17 7.49 -11.04
C ARG A 26 16.81 7.69 -10.40
N LEU A 27 16.24 8.85 -10.67
CA LEU A 27 14.86 9.14 -10.32
C LEU A 27 13.95 8.11 -11.01
N SER A 28 13.08 7.48 -10.23
CA SER A 28 12.09 6.51 -10.67
C SER A 28 10.74 6.99 -10.18
N VAL A 29 10.15 7.92 -10.93
CA VAL A 29 8.82 8.44 -10.62
C VAL A 29 7.79 7.57 -11.31
N THR A 30 6.84 7.08 -10.53
CA THR A 30 5.68 6.38 -11.05
C THR A 30 4.78 7.36 -11.80
N ASN A 31 4.57 7.11 -13.10
CA ASN A 31 3.68 7.89 -13.95
C ASN A 31 2.35 7.16 -14.17
N PHE A 32 1.62 6.93 -13.08
CA PHE A 32 0.28 6.34 -13.13
C PHE A 32 -0.72 7.31 -12.50
N ASP A 33 -1.85 7.50 -13.19
CA ASP A 33 -3.04 8.23 -12.70
C ASP A 33 -4.12 7.25 -12.19
N THR A 34 -3.73 6.01 -11.86
CA THR A 34 -4.67 4.98 -11.41
C THR A 34 -4.77 4.95 -9.89
N VAL A 35 -6.00 4.81 -9.40
CA VAL A 35 -6.32 4.56 -7.99
C VAL A 35 -6.78 3.11 -7.78
N GLY A 36 -6.67 2.61 -6.56
CA GLY A 36 -7.12 1.25 -6.18
C GLY A 36 -5.94 0.37 -5.76
N ALA A 37 -5.22 -0.21 -6.72
CA ALA A 37 -4.09 -1.09 -6.43
C ALA A 37 -2.81 -0.34 -6.01
N THR A 38 -2.74 0.97 -6.25
CA THR A 38 -1.54 1.80 -6.04
C THR A 38 -1.92 3.26 -5.70
N SER A 39 -0.93 4.15 -5.64
CA SER A 39 -1.05 5.61 -5.46
C SER A 39 -1.51 6.08 -4.08
N LEU A 40 -1.54 5.19 -3.08
CA LEU A 40 -1.65 5.60 -1.68
C LEU A 40 -0.36 6.33 -1.26
N HIS A 41 -0.51 7.59 -0.88
CA HIS A 41 0.54 8.36 -0.23
C HIS A 41 0.23 8.36 1.26
N THR A 42 1.23 8.03 2.07
CA THR A 42 1.10 7.83 3.52
C THR A 42 2.42 8.19 4.19
N THR A 43 2.38 8.41 5.50
CA THR A 43 3.58 8.53 6.34
C THR A 43 3.81 7.25 7.15
N VAL A 44 4.95 7.19 7.85
CA VAL A 44 5.23 6.09 8.80
C VAL A 44 4.27 6.15 9.97
N GLU A 45 3.92 7.35 10.42
CA GLU A 45 2.97 7.60 11.50
C GLU A 45 1.55 7.16 11.12
N ASP A 46 1.11 7.42 9.89
CA ASP A 46 -0.17 6.93 9.38
C ASP A 46 -0.19 5.39 9.31
N LEU A 47 0.90 4.76 8.85
CA LEU A 47 1.01 3.31 8.81
C LEU A 47 1.06 2.68 10.21
N GLN A 48 1.65 3.36 11.20
CA GLN A 48 1.60 2.94 12.59
C GLN A 48 0.16 2.94 13.11
N LEU A 49 -0.62 3.99 12.84
CA LEU A 49 -2.03 4.04 13.25
C LEU A 49 -2.85 2.93 12.60
N TRP A 50 -2.53 2.58 11.35
CA TRP A 50 -3.14 1.45 10.66
C TRP A 50 -2.74 0.10 11.28
N ASP A 51 -1.46 -0.09 11.59
CA ASP A 51 -0.92 -1.28 12.26
C ASP A 51 -1.57 -1.50 13.64
N GLU A 52 -1.67 -0.42 14.44
CA GLU A 52 -2.35 -0.45 15.75
C GLU A 52 -3.79 -0.95 15.66
N ASN A 53 -4.48 -0.71 14.54
CA ASN A 53 -5.87 -1.14 14.36
C ASN A 53 -6.02 -2.67 14.34
N PHE A 54 -4.97 -3.43 14.01
CA PHE A 54 -4.99 -4.90 14.06
C PHE A 54 -5.00 -5.44 15.49
N TYR A 55 -4.43 -4.69 16.44
CA TYR A 55 -4.37 -5.05 17.86
C TYR A 55 -5.56 -4.47 18.63
N HIS A 56 -6.00 -3.29 18.21
CA HIS A 56 -7.11 -2.56 18.80
C HIS A 56 -8.09 -2.18 17.69
N PRO A 57 -9.10 -3.01 17.38
CA PRO A 57 -10.00 -2.84 16.24
C PRO A 57 -10.96 -1.66 16.43
N ARG A 58 -10.43 -0.45 16.35
CA ARG A 58 -11.16 0.83 16.50
C ARG A 58 -11.92 1.14 15.20
N LEU A 59 -11.33 0.84 14.05
CA LEU A 59 -11.92 0.98 12.73
C LEU A 59 -12.51 -0.36 12.28
N GLY A 60 -13.79 -0.37 11.90
CA GLY A 60 -14.52 -1.54 11.41
C GLY A 60 -14.83 -2.62 12.45
N GLY A 61 -14.17 -2.59 13.62
CA GLY A 61 -14.39 -3.54 14.70
C GLY A 61 -13.79 -4.93 14.43
N PRO A 62 -13.91 -5.87 15.39
CA PRO A 62 -13.33 -7.21 15.25
C PRO A 62 -13.80 -7.96 14.00
N ALA A 63 -15.08 -7.80 13.62
CA ALA A 63 -15.64 -8.47 12.44
C ALA A 63 -14.95 -8.04 11.13
N PHE A 64 -14.63 -6.75 10.99
CA PHE A 64 -13.90 -6.25 9.83
C PHE A 64 -12.48 -6.83 9.75
N LEU A 65 -11.75 -6.87 10.87
CA LEU A 65 -10.42 -7.50 10.89
C LEU A 65 -10.48 -8.98 10.54
N HIS A 66 -11.46 -9.71 11.09
CA HIS A 66 -11.66 -11.12 10.77
C HIS A 66 -11.90 -11.32 9.26
N GLN A 67 -12.74 -10.48 8.65
CA GLN A 67 -12.98 -10.55 7.21
C GLN A 67 -11.72 -10.23 6.39
N MET A 68 -10.93 -9.24 6.82
CA MET A 68 -9.72 -8.82 6.11
C MET A 68 -8.61 -9.88 6.15
N LEU A 69 -8.57 -10.69 7.21
CA LEU A 69 -7.58 -11.77 7.39
C LEU A 69 -8.09 -13.14 6.96
N ASP A 70 -9.34 -13.24 6.51
CA ASP A 70 -9.91 -14.51 6.03
C ASP A 70 -9.40 -14.81 4.61
N ARG A 71 -8.72 -15.95 4.47
CA ARG A 71 -8.15 -16.38 3.19
C ARG A 71 -9.26 -16.92 2.29
N GLY A 72 -9.34 -16.39 1.07
CA GLY A 72 -10.33 -16.81 0.09
C GLY A 72 -10.21 -18.29 -0.28
N LYS A 73 -11.32 -18.87 -0.76
CA LYS A 73 -11.40 -20.26 -1.24
C LYS A 73 -11.75 -20.30 -2.72
N LEU A 74 -11.07 -21.18 -3.44
CA LEU A 74 -11.35 -21.49 -4.84
C LEU A 74 -12.63 -22.33 -4.96
N ASN A 75 -13.19 -22.39 -6.18
CA ASN A 75 -14.41 -23.18 -6.46
C ASN A 75 -14.22 -24.69 -6.23
N ASN A 76 -12.98 -25.18 -6.19
CA ASN A 76 -12.65 -26.57 -5.87
C ASN A 76 -12.48 -26.82 -4.35
N GLY A 77 -12.66 -25.80 -3.50
CA GLY A 77 -12.53 -25.88 -2.05
C GLY A 77 -11.11 -25.63 -1.51
N GLU A 78 -10.13 -25.42 -2.38
CA GLU A 78 -8.74 -25.12 -1.99
C GLU A 78 -8.62 -23.69 -1.44
N GLN A 79 -7.78 -23.50 -0.41
CA GLN A 79 -7.56 -22.20 0.21
C GLN A 79 -6.37 -21.47 -0.45
N LEU A 80 -6.58 -20.21 -0.85
CA LEU A 80 -5.55 -19.34 -1.45
C LEU A 80 -4.40 -19.12 -0.48
N ASP A 81 -3.16 -19.04 -0.95
CA ASP A 81 -1.93 -18.87 -0.14
C ASP A 81 -1.60 -17.43 0.26
N TYR A 82 -2.41 -16.47 -0.18
CA TYR A 82 -2.36 -15.06 0.18
C TYR A 82 -3.61 -14.61 0.93
#